data_AF-A0A7C9CIL8-F1
#
_entry.id   AF-A0A7C9CIL8-F1
#
_cell.length_a   1.000
_cell.length_b   1.000
_cell.length_c   1.000
_cell.angle_alpha   90.00
_cell.angle_beta   90.00
_cell.angle_gamma   90.00
#
_symmetry.space_group_name_H-M   'P 1'
#
loop_
_entity.id
_entity.type
_entity.pdbx_description
1 polymer ?
#
loop_
_entity_poly.entity_id
_entity_poly.type
_entity_poly.pdbx_seq_one_letter_code
_entity_poly.pdbx_strand_id
1 'polypeptide(L)'
;MSRVRPGLEYEVHIDIVLSVSADVSFPADGFPKYKIGPNNEIVEDPKTDPNSPPLKEVVQQETARLAQQHKRLSVRDLASKFDKNVAAAAKLSNEAKITETTSLEGHVLLRKLRDALESLKGCMDGTNKEDVEQAISMVETLAIKLTQKEGGLIQEKFEVKKLAHFLRQASEDAKRLVCQEKSFACAEIESARAVVQRFGEALEEEESLVAQASGKQDIDKLVEEVQEA
;
A
#
# COMPACT_ATOMS: atom_id res chain seq x y z
N MET A 1 49.04 -31.49 -40.79
CA MET A 1 48.07 -30.40 -40.99
C MET A 1 47.51 -30.00 -39.64
N SER A 2 47.75 -28.75 -39.28
CA SER A 2 47.42 -28.07 -38.04
C SER A 2 45.90 -28.05 -37.81
N ARG A 3 45.43 -28.41 -36.61
CA ARG A 3 44.07 -28.08 -36.17
C ARG A 3 44.16 -27.14 -34.97
N VAL A 4 43.80 -25.90 -35.29
CA VAL A 4 43.70 -24.73 -34.43
C VAL A 4 42.66 -24.97 -33.34
N ARG A 5 43.00 -24.65 -32.09
CA ARG A 5 42.04 -24.56 -30.98
C ARG A 5 41.21 -23.28 -31.15
N PRO A 6 39.87 -23.33 -31.09
CA PRO A 6 39.08 -22.11 -30.92
C PRO A 6 39.25 -21.63 -29.47
N GLY A 7 39.83 -20.44 -29.30
CA GLY A 7 39.77 -19.72 -28.03
C GLY A 7 38.33 -19.28 -27.79
N LEU A 8 37.72 -19.75 -26.70
CA LEU A 8 36.51 -19.15 -26.17
C LEU A 8 36.93 -17.89 -25.40
N GLU A 9 36.85 -16.75 -26.08
CA GLU A 9 36.80 -15.45 -25.43
C GLU A 9 35.53 -15.42 -24.57
N TYR A 10 35.71 -15.45 -23.25
CA TYR A 10 34.66 -15.13 -22.29
C TYR A 10 34.50 -13.62 -22.28
N GLU A 11 33.70 -13.11 -23.22
CA GLU A 11 33.12 -11.79 -23.12
C GLU A 11 32.11 -11.85 -21.97
N VAL A 12 32.52 -11.38 -20.79
CA VAL A 12 31.64 -11.27 -19.64
C VAL A 12 30.59 -10.22 -19.98
N HIS A 13 29.44 -10.66 -20.47
CA HIS A 13 28.22 -9.86 -20.46
C HIS A 13 27.98 -9.44 -19.01
N ILE A 14 28.22 -8.17 -18.73
CA ILE A 14 27.78 -7.51 -17.51
C ILE A 14 26.27 -7.43 -17.65
N ASP A 15 25.59 -8.52 -17.30
CA ASP A 15 24.18 -8.47 -16.99
C ASP A 15 24.05 -7.45 -15.87
N ILE A 16 23.39 -6.34 -16.20
CA ILE A 16 22.94 -5.34 -15.25
C ILE A 16 22.04 -6.10 -14.29
N VAL A 17 22.58 -6.46 -13.13
CA VAL A 17 21.83 -6.96 -12.00
C VAL A 17 20.86 -5.84 -11.62
N LEU A 18 19.65 -5.90 -12.19
CA LEU A 18 18.51 -5.12 -11.76
C LEU A 18 18.29 -5.47 -10.30
N SER A 19 18.83 -4.63 -9.44
CA SER A 19 18.78 -4.78 -8.01
C SER A 19 17.32 -4.63 -7.58
N VAL A 20 16.70 -5.76 -7.28
CA VAL A 20 15.34 -5.84 -6.73
C VAL A 20 15.40 -5.40 -5.27
N SER A 21 15.42 -4.08 -5.05
CA SER A 21 15.06 -3.41 -3.79
C SER A 21 15.13 -1.89 -3.98
N ALA A 22 14.15 -1.31 -4.68
CA ALA A 22 14.06 0.14 -4.89
C ALA A 22 13.85 0.96 -3.59
N ASP A 23 13.56 0.29 -2.46
CA ASP A 23 13.23 0.92 -1.19
C ASP A 23 14.43 1.19 -0.27
N VAL A 24 15.64 0.78 -0.67
CA VAL A 24 16.87 1.05 0.09
C VAL A 24 17.96 1.56 -0.85
N SER A 25 17.87 2.82 -1.27
CA SER A 25 19.04 3.48 -1.87
C SER A 25 19.95 3.95 -0.75
N PHE A 26 21.04 3.22 -0.50
CA PHE A 26 22.14 3.82 0.23
C PHE A 26 22.61 5.05 -0.57
N PRO A 27 22.73 6.25 0.05
CA PRO A 27 23.39 7.37 -0.63
C PRO A 27 24.75 6.88 -1.13
N ALA A 28 25.20 7.40 -2.27
CA ALA A 28 26.45 7.02 -2.93
C ALA A 28 27.73 7.33 -2.11
N ASP A 29 27.60 7.54 -0.81
CA ASP A 29 28.68 7.49 0.16
C ASP A 29 29.00 6.01 0.39
N GLY A 30 29.73 5.44 -0.57
CA GLY A 30 30.24 4.09 -0.49
C GLY A 30 30.99 3.86 0.81
N PHE A 31 31.01 2.61 1.28
CA PHE A 31 31.75 2.22 2.48
C PHE A 31 33.17 2.81 2.48
N PRO A 32 33.67 3.29 3.64
CA PRO A 32 35.02 3.83 3.74
C PRO A 32 36.01 2.85 3.12
N LYS A 33 36.80 3.31 2.14
CA LYS A 33 37.83 2.47 1.52
C LYS A 33 38.97 2.30 2.52
N TYR A 34 39.00 1.17 3.22
CA TYR A 34 40.10 0.79 4.10
C TYR A 34 41.08 -0.13 3.35
N LYS A 35 42.36 -0.04 3.68
CA LYS A 35 43.37 -1.04 3.27
C LYS A 35 43.60 -2.01 4.42
N ILE A 36 43.37 -3.30 4.16
CA ILE A 36 43.64 -4.38 5.10
C ILE A 36 45.08 -4.86 4.91
N GLY A 37 45.84 -4.92 6.01
CA GLY A 37 47.22 -5.44 6.03
C GLY A 37 47.29 -6.98 6.14
N PRO A 38 48.51 -7.55 6.18
CA PRO A 38 48.74 -9.00 6.12
C PRO A 38 48.09 -9.84 7.25
N ASN A 39 47.56 -9.19 8.30
CA ASN A 39 46.94 -9.83 9.47
C ASN A 39 45.48 -9.40 9.71
N ASN A 40 44.76 -8.97 8.67
CA ASN A 40 43.41 -8.38 8.80
C ASN A 40 43.32 -7.08 9.62
N GLU A 41 44.46 -6.44 9.89
CA GLU A 41 44.52 -5.15 10.57
C GLU A 41 44.27 -4.00 9.59
N ILE A 42 43.49 -2.99 10.01
CA ILE A 42 43.23 -1.78 9.22
C ILE A 42 44.49 -0.91 9.30
N VAL A 43 45.22 -0.78 8.19
CA VAL A 43 46.55 -0.11 8.16
C VAL A 43 46.45 1.40 7.94
N GLU A 44 45.36 1.87 7.33
CA GLU A 44 45.09 3.29 7.10
C GLU A 44 43.72 3.65 7.67
N ASP A 45 43.70 4.58 8.64
CA ASP A 45 42.46 5.24 9.05
C ASP A 45 41.86 5.96 7.85
N PRO A 46 40.55 5.78 7.58
CA PRO A 46 39.90 6.41 6.45
C PRO A 46 40.02 7.93 6.58
N LYS A 47 40.66 8.57 5.60
CA LYS A 47 40.71 10.04 5.50
C LYS A 47 39.28 10.56 5.37
N THR A 48 38.74 11.04 6.47
CA THR A 48 37.45 11.72 6.50
C THR A 48 37.64 13.02 5.74
N ASP A 49 36.92 13.19 4.62
CA ASP A 49 36.87 14.47 3.91
C ASP A 49 36.39 15.53 4.90
N PRO A 50 37.09 16.67 5.07
CA PRO A 50 36.70 17.72 6.03
C PRO A 50 35.30 18.32 5.77
N ASN A 51 34.70 18.05 4.60
CA ASN A 51 33.33 18.41 4.27
C ASN A 51 32.28 17.31 4.50
N SER A 52 32.67 16.12 4.98
CA SER A 52 31.73 15.05 5.27
C SER A 52 31.08 15.28 6.63
N PRO A 53 29.74 15.26 6.74
CA PRO A 53 29.06 15.44 8.01
C PRO A 53 29.47 14.34 9.00
N PRO A 54 29.64 14.68 10.30
CA PRO A 54 30.05 13.73 11.31
C PRO A 54 29.06 12.56 11.40
N LEU A 55 29.58 11.35 11.68
CA LEU A 55 28.78 10.11 11.71
C LEU A 55 27.51 10.22 12.57
N LYS A 56 27.60 10.93 13.70
CA LYS A 56 26.46 11.16 14.60
C LYS A 56 25.32 11.95 13.93
N GLU A 57 25.67 12.91 13.07
CA GLU A 57 24.71 13.72 12.31
C GLU A 57 24.08 12.90 11.18
N VAL A 58 24.88 12.11 10.45
CA VAL A 58 24.36 11.19 9.42
C VAL A 58 23.39 10.18 10.03
N VAL A 59 23.72 9.60 11.18
CA VAL A 59 22.83 8.68 11.91
C VAL A 59 21.54 9.38 12.33
N GLN A 60 21.60 10.60 12.84
CA GLN A 60 20.40 11.36 13.20
C GLN A 60 19.55 11.70 11.98
N GLN A 61 20.18 12.12 10.89
CA GLN A 61 19.51 12.48 9.65
C GLN A 61 18.82 11.26 9.01
N GLU A 62 19.50 10.12 8.95
CA GLU A 62 18.93 8.87 8.43
C GLU A 62 17.84 8.31 9.36
N THR A 63 18.02 8.39 10.69
CA THR A 63 16.96 8.01 11.65
C THR A 63 15.71 8.87 11.49
N ALA A 64 15.88 10.18 11.29
CA ALA A 64 14.76 11.09 11.03
C ALA A 64 14.11 10.81 9.66
N ARG A 65 14.90 10.49 8.64
CA ARG A 65 14.43 10.12 7.29
C ARG A 65 13.65 8.81 7.31
N LEU A 66 14.13 7.79 8.00
CA LEU A 66 13.44 6.51 8.24
C LEU A 66 12.13 6.72 9.01
N ALA A 67 12.15 7.52 10.08
CA ALA A 67 10.95 7.87 10.83
C ALA A 67 9.92 8.62 9.97
N GLN A 68 10.39 9.51 9.08
CA GLN A 68 9.54 10.22 8.13
C GLN A 68 8.98 9.28 7.06
N GLN A 69 9.77 8.32 6.56
CA GLN A 69 9.31 7.29 5.61
C GLN A 69 8.23 6.39 6.23
N HIS A 70 8.41 5.95 7.49
CA HIS A 70 7.37 5.22 8.23
C HIS A 70 6.05 6.00 8.37
N LYS A 71 6.11 7.34 8.31
CA LYS A 71 4.95 8.25 8.39
C LYS A 71 4.31 8.56 7.02
N ARG A 72 4.99 8.28 5.90
CA ARG A 72 4.49 8.53 4.54
C ARG A 72 3.49 7.45 4.08
N LEU A 73 2.53 7.08 4.95
CA LEU A 73 1.43 6.11 4.78
C LEU A 73 1.69 4.76 5.46
N SER A 74 1.74 4.76 6.79
CA SER A 74 1.52 3.53 7.56
C SER A 74 0.18 2.90 7.15
N VAL A 75 0.11 1.57 7.01
CA VAL A 75 -1.16 0.85 6.73
C VAL A 75 -2.26 1.26 7.71
N ARG A 76 -1.88 1.58 8.96
CA ARG A 76 -2.79 2.13 9.98
C ARG A 76 -3.36 3.49 9.61
N ASP A 77 -2.53 4.40 9.09
CA ASP A 77 -2.98 5.71 8.60
C ASP A 77 -3.88 5.58 7.38
N LEU A 78 -3.59 4.61 6.50
CA LEU A 78 -4.40 4.32 5.32
C LEU A 78 -5.80 3.80 5.71
N ALA A 79 -5.87 2.88 6.66
CA ALA A 79 -7.13 2.38 7.20
C ALA A 79 -7.94 3.49 7.88
N SER A 80 -7.29 4.31 8.73
CA SER A 80 -7.97 5.44 9.40
C SER A 80 -8.52 6.47 8.39
N LYS A 81 -7.78 6.75 7.32
CA LYS A 81 -8.26 7.63 6.23
C LYS A 81 -9.42 7.01 5.47
N PHE A 82 -9.37 5.70 5.21
CA PHE A 82 -10.47 4.98 4.55
C PHE A 82 -11.74 5.04 5.40
N ASP A 83 -11.67 4.71 6.69
CA ASP A 83 -12.82 4.73 7.60
C ASP A 83 -13.43 6.14 7.72
N LYS A 84 -12.58 7.18 7.81
CA LYS A 84 -13.04 8.58 7.82
C LYS A 84 -13.75 8.95 6.52
N ASN A 85 -13.24 8.52 5.37
CA ASN A 85 -13.84 8.78 4.07
C ASN A 85 -15.16 8.02 3.90
N VAL A 86 -15.25 6.76 4.35
CA VAL A 86 -16.49 5.98 4.36
C VAL A 86 -17.54 6.64 5.25
N ALA A 87 -17.17 7.10 6.45
CA ALA A 87 -18.07 7.81 7.34
C ALA A 87 -18.54 9.15 6.75
N ALA A 88 -17.65 9.89 6.08
CA ALA A 88 -17.99 11.13 5.37
C ALA A 88 -18.98 10.85 4.21
N ALA A 89 -18.73 9.80 3.43
CA ALA A 89 -19.63 9.38 2.35
C ALA A 89 -21.02 8.98 2.86
N ALA A 90 -21.11 8.30 4.01
CA ALA A 90 -22.39 7.96 4.63
C ALA A 90 -23.18 9.21 5.05
N LYS A 91 -22.51 10.24 5.59
CA LYS A 91 -23.15 11.53 5.93
C LYS A 91 -23.68 12.24 4.68
N LEU A 92 -22.87 12.31 3.63
CA LEU A 92 -23.28 12.91 2.34
C LEU A 92 -24.45 12.15 1.71
N SER A 93 -24.50 10.83 1.82
CA SER A 93 -25.63 10.03 1.34
C SER A 93 -26.92 10.32 2.10
N ASN A 94 -26.86 10.56 3.41
CA ASN A 94 -28.04 10.92 4.19
C ASN A 94 -28.54 12.33 3.86
N GLU A 95 -27.64 13.30 3.69
CA GLU A 95 -27.98 14.65 3.22
C GLU A 95 -28.63 14.62 1.82
N ALA A 96 -28.11 13.78 0.91
CA ALA A 96 -28.69 13.59 -0.41
C ALA A 96 -30.12 13.01 -0.36
N LYS A 97 -30.43 12.13 0.61
CA LYS A 97 -31.79 11.61 0.79
C LYS A 97 -32.76 12.68 1.30
N ILE A 98 -32.30 13.54 2.23
CA ILE A 98 -33.10 14.64 2.76
C ILE A 98 -33.44 15.62 1.64
N THR A 99 -32.45 16.01 0.85
CA THR A 99 -32.65 16.91 -0.30
C THR A 99 -33.60 16.31 -1.36
N GLU A 100 -33.51 15.01 -1.65
CA GLU A 100 -34.45 14.30 -2.54
C GLU A 100 -35.90 14.37 -2.02
N THR A 101 -36.13 14.15 -0.72
CA THR A 101 -37.47 14.28 -0.13
C THR A 101 -38.01 15.71 -0.17
N THR A 102 -37.16 16.72 0.08
CA THR A 102 -37.57 18.13 0.01
C THR A 102 -37.88 18.60 -1.42
N SER A 103 -37.25 17.98 -2.42
CA SER A 103 -37.47 18.32 -3.83
C SER A 103 -38.85 17.89 -4.33
N LEU A 104 -39.27 16.68 -3.93
CA LEU A 104 -40.58 16.14 -4.26
C LEU A 104 -41.73 16.95 -3.63
N GLU A 105 -41.51 17.47 -2.41
CA GLU A 105 -42.43 18.40 -1.76
C GLU A 105 -42.44 19.79 -2.44
N GLY A 106 -41.31 20.22 -2.99
CA GLY A 106 -41.18 21.43 -3.81
C GLY A 106 -42.10 21.45 -5.03
N HIS A 107 -42.19 20.34 -5.78
CA HIS A 107 -43.11 20.23 -6.92
C HIS A 107 -44.58 20.33 -6.53
N VAL A 108 -44.95 19.74 -5.40
CA VAL A 108 -46.32 19.82 -4.88
C VAL A 108 -46.66 21.25 -4.46
N LEU A 109 -45.72 21.95 -3.81
CA LEU A 109 -45.89 23.35 -3.43
C LEU A 109 -46.02 24.27 -4.66
N LEU A 110 -45.13 24.13 -5.64
CA LEU A 110 -45.17 24.94 -6.87
C LEU A 110 -46.46 24.72 -7.65
N ARG A 111 -46.96 23.49 -7.70
CA ARG A 111 -48.28 23.18 -8.31
C ARG A 111 -49.42 23.88 -7.58
N LYS A 112 -49.49 23.73 -6.24
CA LYS A 112 -50.53 24.37 -5.43
C LYS A 112 -50.47 25.90 -5.55
N LEU A 113 -49.27 26.47 -5.58
CA LEU A 113 -49.08 27.91 -5.76
C LEU A 113 -49.59 28.38 -7.13
N ARG A 114 -49.25 27.67 -8.20
CA ARG A 114 -49.79 27.94 -9.54
C ARG A 114 -51.31 27.87 -9.55
N ASP A 115 -51.90 26.81 -9.00
CA ASP A 115 -53.36 26.62 -9.00
C ASP A 115 -54.09 27.74 -8.21
N ALA A 116 -53.48 28.22 -7.11
CA ALA A 116 -53.99 29.36 -6.35
C ALA A 116 -53.87 30.69 -7.13
N LEU A 117 -52.74 30.93 -7.81
CA LEU A 117 -52.57 32.10 -8.67
C LEU A 117 -53.53 32.08 -9.87
N GLU A 118 -53.79 30.91 -10.44
CA GLU A 118 -54.74 30.74 -11.55
C GLU A 118 -56.17 31.08 -11.11
N SER A 119 -56.54 30.66 -9.90
CA SER A 119 -57.82 30.98 -9.27
C SER A 119 -57.94 32.49 -9.00
N LEU A 120 -56.86 33.11 -8.50
CA LEU A 120 -56.80 34.54 -8.22
C LEU A 120 -56.89 35.38 -9.50
N LYS A 121 -56.20 34.97 -10.56
CA LYS A 121 -56.26 35.62 -11.88
C LYS A 121 -57.68 35.71 -12.41
N GLY A 122 -58.50 34.67 -12.21
CA GLY A 122 -59.91 34.65 -12.62
C GLY A 122 -60.80 35.67 -11.90
N CYS A 123 -60.32 36.25 -10.80
CA CYS A 123 -61.02 37.27 -10.02
C CYS A 123 -60.40 38.68 -10.14
N MET A 124 -59.38 38.87 -10.98
CA MET A 124 -58.65 40.13 -11.12
C MET A 124 -58.82 40.76 -12.51
N ASP A 125 -58.77 42.09 -12.55
CA ASP A 125 -58.85 42.90 -13.77
C ASP A 125 -57.74 43.98 -13.80
N GLY A 126 -57.41 44.46 -15.00
CA GLY A 126 -56.40 45.49 -15.22
C GLY A 126 -55.00 45.08 -14.74
N THR A 127 -54.19 46.05 -14.32
CA THR A 127 -52.76 45.87 -13.97
C THR A 127 -52.49 44.72 -13.00
N ASN A 128 -53.41 44.53 -12.06
CA ASN A 128 -53.38 43.46 -11.07
C ASN A 128 -53.42 42.05 -11.70
N LYS A 129 -54.17 41.90 -12.80
CA LYS A 129 -54.25 40.66 -13.56
C LYS A 129 -52.94 40.38 -14.29
N GLU A 130 -52.34 41.40 -14.92
CA GLU A 130 -51.04 41.28 -15.58
C GLU A 130 -49.92 40.89 -14.59
N ASP A 131 -49.92 41.47 -13.39
CA ASP A 131 -48.97 41.10 -12.32
C ASP A 131 -49.12 39.63 -11.89
N VAL A 132 -50.35 39.13 -11.80
CA VAL A 132 -50.60 37.70 -11.49
C VAL A 132 -50.21 36.79 -12.65
N GLU A 133 -50.43 37.18 -13.90
CA GLU A 133 -49.93 36.45 -15.08
C GLU A 133 -48.40 36.37 -15.09
N GLN A 134 -47.70 37.44 -14.71
CA GLN A 134 -46.26 37.43 -14.53
C GLN A 134 -45.83 36.50 -13.39
N ALA A 135 -46.53 36.53 -12.25
CA ALA A 135 -46.25 35.63 -11.13
C ALA A 135 -46.43 34.14 -11.52
N ILE A 136 -47.48 33.80 -12.28
CA ILE A 136 -47.70 32.45 -12.82
C ILE A 136 -46.51 32.04 -13.70
N SER A 137 -46.09 32.90 -14.63
CA SER A 137 -44.95 32.66 -15.53
C SER A 137 -43.63 32.41 -14.76
N MET A 138 -43.42 33.13 -13.65
CA MET A 138 -42.27 32.92 -12.77
C MET A 138 -42.32 31.56 -12.06
N VAL A 139 -43.51 31.15 -11.57
CA VAL A 139 -43.71 29.85 -10.92
C VAL A 139 -43.47 28.70 -11.91
N GLU A 140 -43.92 28.83 -13.15
CA GLU A 140 -43.65 27.85 -14.22
C GLU A 140 -42.15 27.75 -14.52
N THR A 141 -41.46 28.90 -14.60
CA THR A 141 -40.00 28.94 -14.77
C THR A 141 -39.28 28.24 -13.62
N LEU A 142 -39.73 28.43 -12.38
CA LEU A 142 -39.17 27.76 -11.20
C LEU A 142 -39.42 26.25 -11.25
N ALA A 143 -40.61 25.80 -11.66
CA ALA A 143 -40.92 24.38 -11.79
C ALA A 143 -40.04 23.69 -12.85
N ILE A 144 -39.79 24.34 -13.98
CA ILE A 144 -38.86 23.82 -15.01
C ILE A 144 -37.44 23.69 -14.44
N LYS A 145 -36.94 24.72 -13.76
CA LYS A 145 -35.60 24.70 -13.13
C LYS A 145 -35.47 23.60 -12.07
N LEU A 146 -36.52 23.37 -11.28
CA LEU A 146 -36.54 22.32 -10.27
C LEU A 146 -36.43 20.92 -10.92
N THR A 147 -37.24 20.65 -11.97
CA THR A 147 -37.18 19.40 -12.74
C THR A 147 -35.80 19.17 -13.38
N GLN A 148 -35.19 20.21 -13.96
CA GLN A 148 -33.86 20.10 -14.56
C GLN A 148 -32.79 19.77 -13.52
N LYS A 149 -32.82 20.45 -12.36
CA LYS A 149 -31.89 20.19 -11.26
C LYS A 149 -32.03 18.76 -10.74
N GLU A 150 -33.25 18.28 -10.56
CA GLU A 150 -33.52 16.90 -10.16
C GLU A 150 -33.02 15.88 -11.18
N GLY A 151 -33.23 16.13 -12.48
CA GLY A 151 -32.69 15.28 -13.54
C GLY A 151 -31.16 15.15 -13.48
N GLY A 152 -30.47 16.27 -13.23
CA GLY A 152 -29.02 16.28 -12.98
C GLY A 152 -28.62 15.47 -11.74
N LEU A 153 -29.33 15.65 -10.62
CA LEU A 153 -29.08 14.90 -9.38
C LEU A 153 -29.31 13.40 -9.54
N ILE A 154 -30.33 12.97 -10.31
CA ILE A 154 -30.60 11.55 -10.59
C ILE A 154 -29.43 10.94 -11.39
N GLN A 155 -28.95 11.65 -12.40
CA GLN A 155 -27.80 11.20 -13.19
C GLN A 155 -26.53 11.10 -12.34
N GLU A 156 -26.25 12.10 -11.51
CA GLU A 156 -25.10 12.08 -10.60
C GLU A 156 -25.19 10.93 -9.60
N LYS A 157 -26.37 10.67 -9.03
CA LYS A 157 -26.63 9.53 -8.13
C LYS A 157 -26.33 8.19 -8.80
N PHE A 158 -26.64 8.06 -10.10
CA PHE A 158 -26.32 6.86 -10.86
C PHE A 158 -24.80 6.66 -11.01
N GLU A 159 -24.07 7.71 -11.41
CA GLU A 159 -22.61 7.65 -11.56
C GLU A 159 -21.91 7.39 -10.22
N VAL A 160 -22.36 8.04 -9.13
CA VAL A 160 -21.85 7.79 -7.78
C VAL A 160 -22.10 6.34 -7.35
N LYS A 161 -23.28 5.77 -7.63
CA LYS A 161 -23.58 4.37 -7.31
C LYS A 161 -22.66 3.41 -8.09
N LYS A 162 -22.39 3.72 -9.36
CA LYS A 162 -21.45 2.97 -10.20
C LYS A 162 -20.03 3.04 -9.67
N LEU A 163 -19.55 4.24 -9.30
CA LEU A 163 -18.23 4.43 -8.70
C LEU A 163 -18.09 3.68 -7.36
N ALA A 164 -19.11 3.75 -6.51
CA ALA A 164 -19.13 3.02 -5.24
C ALA A 164 -19.02 1.50 -5.44
N HIS A 165 -19.66 0.95 -6.47
CA HIS A 165 -19.51 -0.45 -6.84
C HIS A 165 -18.06 -0.80 -7.19
N PHE A 166 -17.42 -0.01 -8.06
CA PHE A 166 -16.02 -0.24 -8.44
C PHE A 166 -15.07 -0.14 -7.25
N LEU A 167 -15.27 0.85 -6.36
CA LEU A 167 -14.45 0.98 -5.16
C LEU A 167 -14.61 -0.21 -4.20
N ARG A 168 -15.83 -0.73 -4.04
CA ARG A 168 -16.08 -1.91 -3.23
C ARG A 168 -15.36 -3.13 -3.80
N GLN A 169 -15.50 -3.37 -5.10
CA GLN A 169 -14.84 -4.48 -5.78
C GLN A 169 -13.31 -4.37 -5.68
N ALA A 170 -12.74 -3.21 -5.95
CA ALA A 170 -11.30 -2.98 -5.82
C ALA A 170 -10.81 -3.22 -4.38
N SER A 171 -11.61 -2.84 -3.37
CA SER A 171 -11.28 -3.10 -1.96
C SER A 171 -11.31 -4.59 -1.61
N GLU A 172 -12.31 -5.32 -2.11
CA GLU A 172 -12.42 -6.78 -1.93
C GLU A 172 -11.27 -7.52 -2.61
N ASP A 173 -10.93 -7.13 -3.83
CA ASP A 173 -9.79 -7.69 -4.57
C ASP A 173 -8.46 -7.41 -3.88
N ALA A 174 -8.23 -6.19 -3.40
CA ALA A 174 -7.03 -5.85 -2.65
C ALA A 174 -6.90 -6.68 -1.36
N LYS A 175 -8.01 -6.87 -0.61
CA LYS A 175 -8.02 -7.72 0.59
C LYS A 175 -7.68 -9.16 0.24
N ARG A 176 -8.25 -9.70 -0.83
CA ARG A 176 -7.98 -11.07 -1.30
C ARG A 176 -6.50 -11.26 -1.65
N LEU A 177 -5.92 -10.34 -2.43
CA LEU A 177 -4.50 -10.38 -2.80
C LEU A 177 -3.58 -10.35 -1.57
N VAL A 178 -3.85 -9.46 -0.62
CA VAL A 178 -3.04 -9.37 0.62
C VAL A 178 -3.14 -10.67 1.44
N CYS A 179 -4.32 -11.25 1.57
CA CYS A 179 -4.48 -12.52 2.30
C CYS A 179 -3.75 -13.66 1.59
N GLN A 180 -3.83 -13.72 0.26
CA GLN A 180 -3.15 -14.72 -0.54
C GLN A 180 -1.62 -14.62 -0.41
N GLU A 181 -1.06 -13.43 -0.56
CA GLU A 181 0.39 -13.22 -0.44
C GLU A 181 0.90 -13.55 0.96
N LYS A 182 0.15 -13.18 2.01
CA LYS A 182 0.46 -13.56 3.38
C LYS A 182 0.49 -15.08 3.56
N SER A 183 -0.47 -15.79 2.96
CA SER A 183 -0.50 -17.26 3.05
C SER A 183 0.69 -17.90 2.33
N PHE A 184 1.09 -17.38 1.17
CA PHE A 184 2.26 -17.87 0.44
C PHE A 184 3.55 -17.61 1.21
N ALA A 185 3.74 -16.39 1.73
CA ALA A 185 4.91 -16.05 2.54
C ALA A 185 4.99 -16.91 3.81
N CYS A 186 3.87 -17.17 4.49
CA CYS A 186 3.84 -18.07 5.65
C CYS A 186 4.25 -19.50 5.27
N ALA A 187 3.72 -20.03 4.15
CA ALA A 187 4.07 -21.37 3.69
C ALA A 187 5.55 -21.49 3.29
N GLU A 188 6.11 -20.49 2.63
CA GLU A 188 7.53 -20.46 2.25
C GLU A 188 8.44 -20.38 3.48
N ILE A 189 8.09 -19.53 4.46
CA ILE A 189 8.81 -19.45 5.74
C ILE A 189 8.75 -20.77 6.48
N GLU A 190 7.60 -21.43 6.54
CA GLU A 190 7.43 -22.72 7.21
C GLU A 190 8.23 -23.83 6.50
N SER A 191 8.22 -23.84 5.17
CA SER A 191 9.05 -24.74 4.36
C SER A 191 10.55 -24.54 4.62
N ALA A 192 11.03 -23.30 4.62
CA ALA A 192 12.43 -22.99 4.92
C ALA A 192 12.81 -23.38 6.35
N ARG A 193 11.93 -23.14 7.33
CA ARG A 193 12.13 -23.59 8.73
C ARG A 193 12.24 -25.11 8.82
N ALA A 194 11.38 -25.86 8.12
CA ALA A 194 11.44 -27.32 8.10
C ALA A 194 12.73 -27.86 7.46
N VAL A 195 13.28 -27.16 6.45
CA VAL A 195 14.59 -27.50 5.88
C VAL A 195 15.71 -27.25 6.90
N VAL A 196 15.75 -26.07 7.52
CA VAL A 196 16.75 -25.74 8.54
C VAL A 196 16.70 -26.69 9.73
N GLN A 197 15.50 -27.05 10.19
CA GLN A 197 15.32 -28.00 11.29
C GLN A 197 15.92 -29.37 10.94
N ARG A 198 15.63 -29.91 9.75
CA ARG A 198 16.20 -31.19 9.31
C ARG A 198 17.73 -31.16 9.22
N PHE A 199 18.32 -30.06 8.75
CA PHE A 199 19.77 -29.92 8.74
C PHE A 199 20.34 -29.80 10.16
N GLY A 200 19.65 -29.11 11.07
CA GLY A 200 20.04 -29.03 12.48
C GLY A 200 20.04 -30.39 13.16
N GLU A 201 18.96 -31.17 12.97
CA GLU A 201 18.84 -32.54 13.50
C GLU A 201 19.93 -33.46 12.93
N ALA A 202 20.19 -33.40 11.62
CA ALA A 202 21.25 -34.20 10.98
C ALA A 202 22.66 -33.84 11.49
N LEU A 203 22.92 -32.55 11.76
CA LEU A 203 24.21 -32.09 12.28
C LEU A 203 24.40 -32.53 13.74
N GLU A 204 23.35 -32.46 14.56
CA GLU A 204 23.37 -32.91 15.96
C GLU A 204 23.55 -34.45 16.04
N GLU A 205 22.92 -35.20 15.12
CA GLU A 205 23.17 -36.64 14.97
C GLU A 205 24.63 -36.94 14.58
N GLU A 206 25.20 -36.21 13.62
CA GLU A 206 26.60 -36.38 13.21
C GLU A 206 27.56 -36.06 14.36
N GLU A 207 27.36 -34.96 15.09
CA GLU A 207 28.16 -34.62 16.27
C GLU A 207 28.06 -35.70 17.37
N SER A 208 26.86 -36.24 17.62
CA SER A 208 26.66 -37.33 18.58
C SER A 208 27.37 -38.62 18.15
N LEU A 209 27.32 -38.97 16.85
CA LEU A 209 28.02 -40.15 16.32
C LEU A 209 29.54 -39.99 16.39
N VAL A 210 30.07 -38.81 16.08
CA VAL A 210 31.50 -38.50 16.19
C VAL A 210 31.97 -38.58 17.65
N ALA A 211 31.19 -38.03 18.59
CA ALA A 211 31.48 -38.13 20.01
C ALA A 211 31.51 -39.59 20.51
N GLN A 212 30.57 -40.42 20.07
CA GLN A 212 30.56 -41.86 20.40
C GLN A 212 31.74 -42.62 19.77
N ALA A 213 32.11 -42.30 18.54
CA ALA A 213 33.23 -42.95 17.85
C ALA A 213 34.57 -42.63 18.52
N SER A 214 34.79 -41.38 18.95
CA SER A 214 35.98 -40.97 19.71
C SER A 214 36.09 -41.74 21.03
N GLY A 215 35.00 -41.82 21.80
CA GLY A 215 35.00 -42.57 23.07
C GLY A 215 35.25 -44.07 22.87
N LYS A 216 34.76 -44.65 21.77
CA LYS A 216 34.97 -46.07 21.45
C LYS A 216 36.42 -46.37 21.03
N GLN A 217 37.03 -45.50 20.24
CA GLN A 217 38.45 -45.61 19.91
C GLN A 217 39.35 -45.52 21.15
N ASP A 218 39.03 -44.62 22.10
CA ASP A 218 39.82 -44.50 23.33
C ASP A 218 39.70 -45.75 24.21
N ILE A 219 38.52 -46.38 24.28
CA ILE A 219 38.32 -47.62 25.04
C ILE A 219 39.02 -48.80 24.38
N ASP A 220 38.88 -48.97 23.05
CA ASP A 220 39.51 -50.08 22.33
C ASP A 220 41.04 -50.01 22.40
N LYS A 221 41.61 -48.80 22.35
CA LYS A 221 43.06 -48.58 22.48
C LYS A 221 43.57 -48.90 23.90
N LEU A 222 42.78 -48.57 24.92
CA LEU A 222 43.09 -48.93 26.31
C LEU A 222 43.04 -50.45 26.55
N VAL A 223 42.15 -51.17 25.84
CA VAL A 223 42.03 -52.63 25.93
C VAL A 223 43.22 -53.34 25.26
N GLU A 224 43.70 -52.86 24.11
CA GLU A 224 44.94 -53.38 23.49
C GLU A 224 46.15 -53.19 24.41
N GLU A 225 46.32 -52.00 25.00
CA GLU A 225 47.46 -51.72 25.90
C GLU A 225 47.44 -52.60 27.17
N VAL A 226 46.26 -53.02 27.65
CA VAL A 226 46.13 -53.93 28.81
C VAL A 226 46.39 -55.39 28.43
N GLN A 227 46.12 -55.80 27.18
CA GLN A 227 46.36 -57.17 26.72
C GLN A 227 47.81 -57.44 26.28
N GLU A 228 48.58 -56.39 25.97
CA GLU A 228 50.01 -56.51 25.64
C GLU A 228 50.96 -56.47 26.87
N ALA A 229 50.43 -56.31 28.09
CA ALA A 229 51.19 -56.31 29.36
C ALA A 229 51.13 -57.66 30.10
#